data_AF-A0A938I6S3-F1
#
_entry.id   AF-A0A938I6S3-F1
#
_cell.length_a   1.000
_cell.length_b   1.000
_cell.length_c   1.000
_cell.angle_alpha   90.00
_cell.angle_beta   90.00
_cell.angle_gamma   90.00
#
_symmetry.space_group_name_H-M   'P 1'
#
loop_
_entity.id
_entity.type
_entity.pdbx_description
1 polymer ?
#
loop_
_entity_poly.entity_id
_entity_poly.type
_entity_poly.pdbx_seq_one_letter_code
_entity_poly.pdbx_strand_id
1 'polypeptide(L)'
;DGISLAWAVTEFLHDQIRCRTLFATHYHELTELTKTLAETSNWNVAIREHGDDIVFLHKIVEGPADKSYGIHVAKIAGLPRDVVDRASVILAQLESDHIDESGKVKIPERKTKSRDRQLSLFIEPDHPVIEKLKSLDIEQLTPIAALQKLNELRESLAK
;
A
#
# COMPACT_ATOMS: atom_id res chain seq x y z
N ASP A 1 22.55 -1.80 -3.26
CA ASP A 1 23.81 -2.28 -2.66
C ASP A 1 23.77 -3.79 -2.37
N GLY A 2 22.79 -4.28 -1.60
CA GLY A 2 22.67 -5.70 -1.24
C GLY A 2 22.54 -6.64 -2.44
N ILE A 3 21.66 -6.31 -3.39
CA ILE A 3 21.51 -7.03 -4.65
C ILE A 3 22.82 -7.07 -5.46
N SER A 4 23.55 -5.94 -5.52
CA SER A 4 24.80 -5.81 -6.25
C SER A 4 25.90 -6.69 -5.65
N LEU A 5 25.96 -6.75 -4.31
CA LEU A 5 26.90 -7.63 -3.62
C LEU A 5 26.54 -9.11 -3.82
N ALA A 6 25.26 -9.47 -3.69
CA ALA A 6 24.79 -10.84 -3.92
C ALA A 6 25.10 -11.30 -5.35
N TRP A 7 24.94 -10.42 -6.32
CA TRP A 7 25.30 -10.66 -7.72
C TRP A 7 26.79 -10.95 -7.89
N ALA A 8 27.65 -10.03 -7.44
CA ALA A 8 29.11 -10.18 -7.55
C ALA A 8 29.63 -11.42 -6.80
N VAL A 9 29.05 -11.74 -5.63
CA VAL A 9 29.39 -12.97 -4.90
C VAL A 9 29.01 -14.21 -5.69
N THR A 10 27.83 -14.21 -6.32
CA THR A 10 27.38 -15.35 -7.14
C THR A 10 28.30 -15.56 -8.34
N GLU A 11 28.68 -14.49 -9.03
CA GLU A 11 29.66 -14.53 -10.13
C GLU A 11 31.02 -15.05 -9.65
N PHE A 12 31.52 -14.57 -8.51
CA PHE A 12 32.79 -15.03 -7.96
C PHE A 12 32.78 -16.51 -7.58
N LEU A 13 31.70 -16.98 -6.94
CA LEU A 13 31.52 -18.40 -6.61
C LEU A 13 31.51 -19.27 -7.87
N HIS A 14 30.80 -18.82 -8.91
CA HIS A 14 30.69 -19.51 -10.19
C HIS A 14 32.01 -19.53 -10.96
N ASP A 15 32.67 -18.39 -11.14
CA ASP A 15 33.83 -18.28 -12.03
C ASP A 15 35.13 -18.77 -11.38
N GLN A 16 35.34 -18.42 -10.11
CA GLN A 16 36.62 -18.60 -9.43
C GLN A 16 36.65 -19.86 -8.56
N ILE A 17 35.63 -20.05 -7.70
CA ILE A 17 35.64 -21.15 -6.73
C ILE A 17 35.14 -22.46 -7.37
N ARG A 18 34.12 -22.39 -8.24
CA ARG A 18 33.50 -23.54 -8.91
C ARG A 18 33.09 -24.67 -7.97
N CYS A 19 32.59 -24.30 -6.79
CA CYS A 19 32.02 -25.25 -5.84
C CYS A 19 30.52 -25.42 -6.05
N ARG A 20 30.00 -26.58 -5.63
CA ARG A 20 28.54 -26.80 -5.62
C ARG A 20 27.89 -25.81 -4.67
N THR A 21 27.02 -24.97 -5.20
CA THR A 21 26.39 -23.86 -4.46
C THR A 21 24.87 -24.00 -4.51
N LEU A 22 24.23 -23.78 -3.37
CA LEU A 22 22.80 -23.53 -3.27
C LEU A 22 22.62 -22.11 -2.73
N PHE A 23 22.00 -21.25 -3.53
CA PHE A 23 21.82 -19.84 -3.20
C PHE A 23 20.34 -19.53 -3.03
N ALA A 24 19.87 -19.43 -1.80
CA ALA A 24 18.49 -19.02 -1.50
C ALA A 24 18.40 -17.49 -1.44
N THR A 25 17.53 -16.89 -2.25
CA THR A 25 17.40 -15.43 -2.35
C THR A 25 15.95 -14.99 -2.47
N HIS A 26 15.69 -13.74 -2.09
CA HIS A 26 14.43 -13.04 -2.34
C HIS A 26 14.54 -12.00 -3.47
N TYR A 27 15.72 -11.83 -4.05
CA TYR A 27 15.94 -10.97 -5.20
C TYR A 27 15.56 -11.70 -6.49
N HIS A 28 14.51 -11.24 -7.16
CA HIS A 28 14.05 -11.84 -8.41
C HIS A 28 15.04 -11.56 -9.55
N GLU A 29 15.73 -10.42 -9.51
CA GLU A 29 16.71 -9.99 -10.51
C GLU A 29 17.88 -10.98 -10.62
N LEU A 30 18.24 -11.67 -9.53
CA LEU A 30 19.30 -12.69 -9.57
C LEU A 30 18.91 -13.91 -10.40
N THR A 31 17.63 -14.14 -10.67
CA THR A 31 17.20 -15.25 -11.55
C THR A 31 17.69 -15.07 -12.99
N GLU A 32 17.99 -13.84 -13.40
CA GLU A 32 18.51 -13.53 -14.73
C GLU A 32 19.96 -14.03 -14.93
N LEU A 33 20.69 -14.31 -13.85
CA LEU A 33 22.06 -14.84 -13.91
C LEU A 33 22.16 -16.16 -14.65
N THR A 34 21.09 -16.97 -14.70
CA THR A 34 21.12 -18.22 -15.47
C THR A 34 21.18 -18.01 -16.98
N LYS A 35 20.98 -16.78 -17.46
CA LYS A 35 21.14 -16.43 -18.87
C LYS A 35 22.60 -16.18 -19.25
N THR A 36 23.45 -15.83 -18.28
CA THR A 36 24.86 -15.46 -18.50
C THR A 36 25.84 -16.47 -17.92
N LEU A 37 25.49 -17.11 -16.80
CA LEU A 37 26.31 -18.10 -16.12
C LEU A 37 25.98 -19.52 -16.61
N ALA A 38 26.97 -20.21 -17.18
CA ALA A 38 26.82 -21.60 -17.58
C ALA A 38 26.60 -22.52 -16.36
N GLU A 39 26.04 -23.72 -16.55
CA GLU A 39 25.90 -24.71 -15.46
C GLU A 39 25.10 -24.21 -14.22
N THR A 40 24.31 -23.14 -14.38
CA THR A 40 23.41 -22.62 -13.36
C THR A 40 21.96 -22.89 -13.74
N SER A 41 21.11 -23.07 -12.72
CA SER A 41 19.68 -23.31 -12.90
C SER A 41 18.89 -22.65 -11.78
N ASN A 42 17.73 -22.11 -12.12
CA ASN A 42 16.80 -21.54 -11.15
C ASN A 42 15.89 -22.65 -10.61
N TRP A 43 15.63 -22.59 -9.32
CA TRP A 43 14.69 -23.47 -8.64
C TRP A 43 13.85 -22.66 -7.67
N ASN A 44 12.57 -23.01 -7.56
CA ASN A 44 11.65 -22.37 -6.64
C ASN A 44 10.86 -23.41 -5.82
N VAL A 45 10.21 -22.94 -4.76
CA VAL A 45 9.27 -23.75 -3.97
C VAL A 45 7.91 -23.67 -4.65
N ALA A 46 7.34 -24.82 -5.01
CA ALA A 46 6.05 -24.93 -5.65
C ALA A 46 4.92 -24.46 -4.72
N ILE A 47 4.04 -23.66 -5.31
CA ILE A 47 2.93 -23.00 -4.64
C ILE A 47 1.64 -23.33 -5.40
N ARG A 48 0.55 -23.54 -4.66
CA ARG A 48 -0.78 -23.75 -5.23
C ARG A 48 -1.75 -22.69 -4.70
N GLU A 49 -2.40 -21.98 -5.61
CA GLU A 49 -3.48 -21.04 -5.30
C GLU A 49 -4.81 -21.81 -5.16
N HIS A 50 -5.57 -21.49 -4.11
CA HIS A 50 -6.91 -22.03 -3.87
C HIS A 50 -7.84 -20.89 -3.44
N GLY A 51 -8.53 -20.28 -4.40
CA GLY A 51 -9.30 -19.06 -4.15
C GLY A 51 -8.37 -17.92 -3.74
N ASP A 52 -8.65 -17.30 -2.59
CA ASP A 52 -7.84 -16.19 -2.03
C ASP A 52 -6.70 -16.68 -1.11
N ASP A 53 -6.48 -18.00 -1.03
CA ASP A 53 -5.49 -18.61 -0.16
C ASP A 53 -4.39 -19.32 -0.95
N ILE A 54 -3.22 -19.44 -0.33
CA ILE A 54 -2.03 -20.05 -0.92
C ILE A 54 -1.58 -21.22 -0.07
N VAL A 55 -1.28 -22.34 -0.73
CA VAL A 55 -0.74 -23.55 -0.11
C VAL A 55 0.68 -23.78 -0.60
N PHE A 56 1.63 -23.80 0.35
CA PHE A 56 3.01 -24.19 0.08
C PHE A 56 3.10 -25.71 -0.04
N LEU A 57 3.53 -26.21 -1.19
CA LEU A 57 3.60 -27.65 -1.45
C LEU A 57 4.88 -28.30 -0.91
N HIS A 58 5.80 -27.51 -0.36
CA HIS A 58 7.15 -27.93 0.08
C HIS A 58 7.91 -28.77 -0.97
N LYS A 59 7.59 -28.56 -2.25
CA LYS A 59 8.20 -29.26 -3.37
C LYS A 59 9.08 -28.28 -4.12
N ILE A 60 10.32 -28.64 -4.38
CA ILE A 60 11.22 -27.84 -5.23
C ILE A 60 10.94 -28.17 -6.69
N VAL A 61 10.77 -27.15 -7.51
CA VAL A 61 10.53 -27.26 -8.96
C VAL A 61 11.49 -26.36 -9.73
N GLU A 62 11.81 -26.76 -10.94
CA GLU A 62 12.72 -26.03 -11.81
C GLU A 62 12.04 -24.76 -12.34
N GLY A 63 12.82 -23.69 -12.46
CA GLY A 63 12.39 -22.39 -12.96
C GLY A 63 12.49 -21.27 -11.92
N PRO A 64 12.48 -20.00 -12.38
CA PRO A 64 12.38 -18.84 -11.49
C PRO A 64 11.01 -18.79 -10.81
N ALA A 65 10.88 -18.03 -9.72
CA ALA A 65 9.58 -17.77 -9.12
C ALA A 65 8.84 -16.68 -9.90
N ASP A 66 7.57 -16.91 -10.25
CA ASP A 66 6.79 -16.00 -11.10
C ASP A 66 6.29 -14.74 -10.37
N LYS A 67 6.13 -14.79 -9.05
CA LYS A 67 5.51 -13.72 -8.23
C LYS A 67 6.08 -13.66 -6.81
N SER A 68 5.95 -12.48 -6.20
CA SER A 68 6.20 -12.28 -4.77
C SER A 68 4.95 -12.56 -3.94
N TYR A 69 5.03 -13.46 -2.97
CA TYR A 69 3.88 -13.89 -2.15
C TYR A 69 3.84 -13.27 -0.75
N GLY A 70 4.57 -12.17 -0.52
CA GLY A 70 4.74 -11.58 0.82
C GLY A 70 3.43 -11.20 1.52
N ILE A 71 2.47 -10.63 0.79
CA ILE A 71 1.15 -10.27 1.34
C ILE A 71 0.36 -11.52 1.75
N HIS A 72 0.43 -12.60 0.97
CA HIS A 72 -0.22 -13.86 1.30
C HIS A 72 0.43 -14.54 2.52
N VAL A 73 1.77 -14.51 2.62
CA VAL A 73 2.48 -14.97 3.81
C VAL A 73 2.06 -14.17 5.04
N ALA A 74 1.89 -12.85 4.92
CA ALA A 74 1.40 -12.02 6.02
C ALA A 74 -0.03 -12.38 6.47
N LYS A 75 -0.92 -12.71 5.52
CA LYS A 75 -2.28 -13.20 5.81
C LYS A 75 -2.23 -14.51 6.62
N ILE A 76 -1.39 -15.46 6.20
CA ILE A 76 -1.20 -16.75 6.89
C ILE A 76 -0.58 -16.55 8.29
N ALA A 77 0.34 -15.60 8.43
CA ALA A 77 0.97 -15.24 9.70
C ALA A 77 0.00 -14.55 10.69
N GLY A 78 -1.24 -14.27 10.27
CA GLY A 78 -2.27 -13.68 11.13
C GLY A 78 -2.12 -12.18 11.33
N LEU A 79 -1.49 -11.46 10.39
CA LEU A 79 -1.47 -10.00 10.45
C LEU A 79 -2.89 -9.42 10.38
N PRO A 80 -3.15 -8.26 11.02
CA PRO A 80 -4.47 -7.63 10.98
C PRO A 80 -4.93 -7.36 9.54
N ARG A 81 -6.22 -7.61 9.26
CA ARG A 81 -6.81 -7.44 7.91
C ARG A 81 -6.54 -6.05 7.33
N ASP A 82 -6.71 -5.00 8.13
CA ASP A 82 -6.43 -3.61 7.73
C ASP A 82 -5.00 -3.40 7.19
N VAL A 83 -4.01 -4.15 7.70
CA VAL A 83 -2.62 -4.10 7.24
C VAL A 83 -2.46 -4.81 5.89
N VAL A 84 -3.04 -6.01 5.76
CA VAL A 84 -2.99 -6.82 4.53
C VAL A 84 -3.71 -6.12 3.38
N ASP A 85 -4.89 -5.53 3.66
CA ASP A 85 -5.68 -4.79 2.68
C ASP A 85 -4.93 -3.54 2.21
N ARG A 86 -4.33 -2.79 3.15
CA ARG A 86 -3.50 -1.62 2.80
C ARG A 86 -2.28 -2.02 1.99
N ALA A 87 -1.59 -3.10 2.36
CA ALA A 87 -0.44 -3.60 1.60
C ALA A 87 -0.83 -3.97 0.16
N SER A 88 -2.01 -4.57 -0.03
CA SER A 88 -2.53 -4.94 -1.35
C SER A 88 -2.80 -3.71 -2.22
N VAL A 89 -3.39 -2.66 -1.65
CA VAL A 89 -3.58 -1.37 -2.34
C VAL A 89 -2.25 -0.73 -2.71
N ILE A 90 -1.27 -0.73 -1.80
CA ILE A 90 0.08 -0.19 -2.05
C ILE A 90 0.76 -0.96 -3.20
N LEU A 91 0.70 -2.30 -3.18
CA LEU A 91 1.28 -3.13 -4.23
C LEU A 91 0.65 -2.82 -5.59
N ALA A 92 -0.68 -2.79 -5.68
CA ALA A 92 -1.37 -2.48 -6.93
C ALA A 92 -0.95 -1.12 -7.50
N GLN A 93 -0.72 -0.11 -6.65
CA GLN A 93 -0.24 1.20 -7.08
C GLN A 93 1.21 1.17 -7.56
N LEU A 94 2.10 0.45 -6.86
CA LEU A 94 3.50 0.29 -7.25
C LEU A 94 3.66 -0.51 -8.55
N GLU A 95 2.77 -1.48 -8.80
CA GLU A 95 2.74 -2.25 -10.05
C GLU A 95 2.14 -1.44 -11.22
N SER A 96 1.14 -0.59 -10.96
CA SER A 96 0.55 0.27 -11.99
C SER A 96 1.43 1.45 -12.38
N ASP A 97 2.25 1.96 -11.45
CA ASP A 97 3.18 3.06 -11.71
C ASP A 97 4.46 2.53 -12.37
N HIS A 98 4.39 2.22 -13.67
CA HIS A 98 5.56 2.41 -14.51
C HIS A 98 5.83 3.90 -14.61
N ILE A 99 6.69 4.39 -13.71
CA ILE A 99 7.44 5.65 -13.78
C ILE A 99 6.61 6.83 -14.31
N ASP A 100 6.13 7.71 -13.41
CA ASP A 100 5.71 9.08 -13.79
C ASP A 100 6.82 9.72 -14.66
N GLU A 101 6.50 10.60 -15.62
CA GLU A 101 7.46 11.27 -16.53
C GLU A 101 8.68 11.93 -15.83
N SER A 102 8.63 12.06 -14.50
CA SER A 102 9.67 12.60 -13.62
C SER A 102 10.54 11.56 -12.88
N GLY A 103 10.39 10.25 -13.12
CA GLY A 103 11.29 9.23 -12.55
C GLY A 103 11.08 8.87 -11.07
N LYS A 104 10.00 9.35 -10.43
CA LYS A 104 9.77 9.17 -8.98
C LYS A 104 8.67 8.15 -8.70
N VAL A 105 8.91 7.25 -7.76
CA VAL A 105 7.90 6.34 -7.22
C VAL A 105 6.83 7.18 -6.51
N LYS A 106 5.58 7.13 -7.00
CA LYS A 106 4.44 7.77 -6.36
C LYS A 106 4.13 7.01 -5.08
N ILE A 107 4.54 7.58 -3.95
CA ILE A 107 4.21 7.01 -2.64
C ILE A 107 2.69 7.12 -2.48
N PRO A 108 1.98 6.01 -2.29
CA PRO A 108 0.54 6.04 -2.22
C PRO A 108 0.10 6.85 -1.02
N GLU A 109 -0.58 7.98 -1.27
CA GLU A 109 -1.04 8.89 -0.23
C GLU A 109 -1.79 8.11 0.85
N ARG A 110 -1.35 8.29 2.10
CA ARG A 110 -2.08 7.75 3.25
C ARG A 110 -3.35 8.57 3.36
N LYS A 111 -4.46 8.05 2.82
CA LYS A 111 -5.80 8.53 3.17
C LYS A 111 -6.02 8.18 4.64
N THR A 112 -5.55 9.04 5.53
CA THR A 112 -6.11 9.12 6.86
C THR A 112 -7.62 9.23 6.65
N LYS A 113 -8.41 8.42 7.36
CA LYS A 113 -9.84 8.67 7.50
C LYS A 113 -10.01 9.96 8.31
N SER A 114 -9.55 11.10 7.81
CA SER A 114 -10.07 12.40 8.22
C SER A 114 -11.42 12.53 7.54
N ARG A 115 -12.46 12.10 8.28
CA ARG A 115 -13.84 12.61 8.29
C ARG A 115 -14.69 12.72 7.01
N ASP A 116 -14.16 12.67 5.79
CA ASP A 116 -14.94 13.15 4.63
C ASP A 116 -15.79 12.12 3.90
N ARG A 117 -15.55 10.81 4.06
CA ARG A 117 -16.29 9.80 3.27
C ARG A 117 -17.65 9.40 3.84
N GLN A 118 -18.00 9.81 5.05
CA GLN A 118 -19.35 9.57 5.61
C GLN A 118 -20.27 10.79 5.48
N LEU A 119 -19.72 11.96 5.11
CA LEU A 119 -20.50 13.20 4.90
C LEU A 119 -21.15 13.27 3.52
N SER A 120 -20.69 12.49 2.53
CA SER A 120 -21.15 12.66 1.13
C SER A 120 -22.45 11.94 0.76
N LEU A 121 -22.94 11.02 1.61
CA LEU A 121 -24.21 10.29 1.38
C LEU A 121 -25.42 10.96 2.05
N PHE A 122 -25.17 11.97 2.89
CA PHE A 122 -26.17 12.81 3.54
C PHE A 122 -25.74 14.27 3.44
N ILE A 123 -25.55 14.78 2.21
CA ILE A 123 -25.56 16.24 2.02
C ILE A 123 -27.02 16.64 2.00
N GLU A 124 -27.61 16.75 3.20
CA GLU A 124 -28.75 17.64 3.36
C GLU A 124 -28.29 19.06 2.96
N PRO A 125 -29.12 19.84 2.26
CA PRO A 125 -28.77 21.22 1.96
C PRO A 125 -28.40 21.95 3.24
N ASP A 126 -27.32 22.73 3.22
CA ASP A 126 -26.82 23.50 4.36
C ASP A 126 -28.00 24.15 5.10
N HIS A 127 -28.15 23.84 6.40
CA HIS A 127 -29.25 24.36 7.20
C HIS A 127 -29.24 25.90 7.14
N PRO A 128 -30.38 26.60 6.99
CA PRO A 128 -30.46 28.06 6.81
C PRO A 128 -29.80 28.90 7.92
N VAL A 129 -29.42 28.25 9.03
CA VAL A 129 -28.67 28.83 10.16
C VAL A 129 -27.20 29.05 9.80
N ILE A 130 -26.62 28.19 8.96
CA ILE A 130 -25.22 28.30 8.51
C ILE A 130 -25.02 29.56 7.66
N GLU A 131 -25.97 29.87 6.79
CA GLU A 131 -25.94 31.12 6.01
C GLU A 131 -26.06 32.36 6.90
N LYS A 132 -26.97 32.33 7.89
CA LYS A 132 -27.15 33.43 8.85
C LYS A 132 -25.89 33.67 9.68
N LEU A 133 -25.18 32.61 10.08
CA LEU A 133 -23.90 32.70 10.77
C LEU A 133 -22.81 33.32 9.90
N LYS A 134 -22.73 32.95 8.61
CA LYS A 134 -21.75 33.52 7.67
C LYS A 134 -21.98 35.01 7.42
N SER A 135 -23.24 35.47 7.48
CA SER A 135 -23.60 36.88 7.30
C SER A 135 -23.51 37.74 8.56
N LEU A 136 -23.19 37.14 9.72
CA LEU A 136 -23.20 37.86 10.99
C LEU A 136 -21.90 38.66 11.18
N ASP A 137 -22.02 39.98 11.32
CA ASP A 137 -20.88 40.83 11.66
C ASP A 137 -20.66 40.83 13.18
N ILE A 138 -19.61 40.14 13.62
CA ILE A 138 -19.27 39.95 15.03
C ILE A 138 -18.73 41.24 15.65
N GLU A 139 -18.10 42.12 14.86
CA GLU A 139 -17.42 43.30 15.37
C GLU A 139 -18.39 44.42 15.79
N GLN A 140 -19.63 44.37 15.30
CA GLN A 140 -20.67 45.37 15.61
C GLN A 140 -21.73 44.90 16.61
N LEU A 141 -21.62 43.66 17.11
CA LEU A 141 -22.62 43.12 18.04
C LEU A 141 -22.34 43.54 19.48
N THR A 142 -23.36 44.11 20.13
CA THR A 142 -23.33 44.28 21.59
C THR A 142 -23.48 42.92 22.28
N PRO A 143 -22.92 42.73 23.49
CA PRO A 143 -23.01 41.45 24.20
C PRO A 143 -24.43 40.92 24.38
N ILE A 144 -25.41 41.81 24.59
CA ILE A 144 -26.82 41.46 24.74
C ILE A 144 -27.42 41.04 23.38
N ALA A 145 -27.11 41.77 22.30
CA ALA A 145 -27.58 41.42 20.96
C ALA A 145 -26.99 40.08 20.48
N ALA A 146 -25.74 39.78 20.84
CA ALA A 146 -25.11 38.49 20.55
C ALA A 146 -25.85 37.33 21.24
N LEU A 147 -26.18 37.47 22.53
CA LEU A 147 -26.95 36.45 23.26
C LEU A 147 -28.36 36.27 22.68
N GLN A 148 -29.01 37.35 22.26
CA GLN A 148 -30.32 37.29 21.59
C GLN A 148 -30.24 36.54 20.25
N LYS A 149 -29.23 36.85 19.41
CA LYS A 149 -29.04 36.14 18.14
C LYS A 149 -28.66 34.68 18.32
N LEU A 150 -27.86 34.33 19.33
CA LEU A 150 -27.58 32.93 19.65
C LEU A 150 -28.85 32.17 20.05
N ASN A 151 -29.76 32.80 20.81
CA ASN A 151 -31.03 32.15 21.16
C ASN A 151 -31.96 31.99 19.93
N GLU A 152 -32.04 32.99 19.04
CA GLU A 152 -32.79 32.88 17.78
C GLU A 152 -32.24 31.77 16.86
N LEU A 153 -30.91 31.64 16.76
CA LEU A 153 -30.28 30.56 15.99
C LEU A 153 -30.56 29.20 16.61
N ARG A 154 -30.58 29.09 17.95
CA ARG A 154 -30.95 27.86 18.66
C ARG A 154 -32.41 27.47 18.43
N GLU A 155 -33.34 28.42 18.45
CA GLU A 155 -34.76 28.16 18.19
C GLU A 155 -35.00 27.73 16.74
N SER A 156 -34.27 28.33 15.78
CA SER A 156 -34.37 27.94 14.36
C SER A 156 -33.74 26.61 14.00
N LEU A 157 -32.88 26.04 14.88
CA LEU A 157 -32.38 24.66 14.77
C LEU A 157 -33.35 23.62 15.39
N ALA A 158 -34.32 24.05 16.19
CA ALA A 158 -35.27 23.18 16.89
C ALA A 158 -36.58 22.94 16.13
N LYS A 159 -36.76 23.60 14.98
CA LYS A 159 -37.87 23.40 14.02
C LYS A 159 -37.37 22.63 12.81
#